data_AF-A0Z0E5-F1
#
_entry.id   AF-A0Z0E5-F1
#
_cell.length_a   1.000
_cell.length_b   1.000
_cell.length_c   1.000
_cell.angle_alpha   90.00
_cell.angle_beta   90.00
_cell.angle_gamma   90.00
#
_symmetry.space_group_name_H-M   'P 1'
#
loop_
_entity.id
_entity.type
_entity.pdbx_description
1 polymer ?
#
loop_
_entity_poly.entity_id
_entity_poly.type
_entity_poly.pdbx_seq_one_letter_code
_entity_poly.pdbx_strand_id
1 'polypeptide(L)'
;MLTFDRNEQHLTEIVYQRLRELKIEPPTSERIERLIRSALHSCEQNFCATTSAQISSETRAKIDGILNTDKALEEQATQSQPFDFNNLKADPGRVGLDSLLKEIDKLETIRQLELPENLFTEISPKIIHHYRQRASAEPPRELRRHPEPIRYTLVAAFCWQRSQEITDSLVELLIQIVHRIGIRAERKVDKELIADFKRVSGKNNILFRMATASLEHPEKSVQDVIYPVVSPSTLKNLVKEFKSSGPTYRERVYTVMRASYLHHYRRMVPQILEALEFRSNNELYQPVIKALELIKKYTDSSQHYYSSEDEVFVDGVLKNSWREIVVEVDSSGVEKLTGSIMKLARFKH
;
A
#
# COMPACT_ATOMS: atom_id res chain seq x y z
N MET A 1 -9.47 36.01 -1.33
CA MET A 1 -9.18 35.48 -2.68
C MET A 1 -10.26 34.45 -3.01
N LEU A 2 -11.06 34.69 -4.05
CA LEU A 2 -12.02 33.70 -4.53
C LEU A 2 -11.23 32.44 -4.91
N THR A 3 -11.44 31.36 -4.15
CA THR A 3 -10.92 30.03 -4.43
C THR A 3 -11.55 29.52 -5.72
N PHE A 4 -11.06 29.98 -6.87
CA PHE A 4 -11.39 29.54 -8.23
C PHE A 4 -12.76 28.87 -8.35
N ASP A 5 -13.80 29.66 -8.11
CA ASP A 5 -15.15 29.19 -8.34
C ASP A 5 -15.41 29.22 -9.85
N ARG A 6 -15.89 28.10 -10.39
CA ARG A 6 -16.24 27.94 -11.81
C ARG A 6 -17.74 27.80 -12.03
N ASN A 7 -18.53 27.84 -10.96
CA ASN A 7 -19.99 27.79 -11.07
C ASN A 7 -20.50 29.15 -11.56
N GLU A 8 -20.91 29.22 -12.83
CA GLU A 8 -21.42 30.44 -13.46
C GLU A 8 -22.57 31.08 -12.65
N GLN A 9 -23.43 30.28 -12.02
CA GLN A 9 -24.55 30.80 -11.22
C GLN A 9 -24.06 31.52 -9.96
N HIS A 10 -23.15 30.89 -9.21
CA HIS A 10 -22.59 31.51 -8.01
C HIS A 10 -21.72 32.72 -8.34
N LEU A 11 -20.95 32.68 -9.44
CA LEU A 11 -20.22 33.84 -9.93
C LEU A 11 -21.15 34.99 -10.32
N THR A 12 -22.30 34.67 -10.92
CA THR A 12 -23.33 35.66 -11.26
C THR A 12 -23.89 36.31 -9.99
N GLU A 13 -24.22 35.53 -8.97
CA GLU A 13 -24.65 36.03 -7.66
C GLU A 13 -23.61 36.96 -7.03
N ILE A 14 -22.33 36.55 -7.02
CA ILE A 14 -21.22 37.36 -6.51
C ILE A 14 -21.08 38.67 -7.29
N VAL A 15 -21.18 38.64 -8.62
CA VAL A 15 -21.10 39.84 -9.45
C VAL A 15 -22.25 40.79 -9.12
N TYR A 16 -23.49 40.29 -9.03
CA TYR A 16 -24.64 41.12 -8.65
C TYR A 16 -24.49 41.68 -7.24
N GLN A 17 -24.04 40.89 -6.28
CA GLN A 17 -23.77 41.35 -4.91
C GLN A 17 -22.72 42.47 -4.92
N ARG A 18 -21.63 42.30 -5.68
CA ARG A 18 -20.56 43.30 -5.76
C ARG A 18 -21.01 44.59 -6.43
N LEU A 19 -21.80 44.51 -7.50
CA LEU A 19 -22.39 45.68 -8.16
C LEU A 19 -23.31 46.44 -7.21
N ARG A 20 -24.10 45.71 -6.40
CA ARG A 20 -24.97 46.29 -5.37
C ARG A 20 -24.17 47.00 -4.27
N GLU A 21 -23.11 46.39 -3.77
CA GLU A 21 -22.21 47.01 -2.78
C GLU A 21 -21.57 48.30 -3.31
N LEU A 22 -21.17 48.29 -4.59
CA LEU A 22 -20.60 49.45 -5.28
C LEU A 22 -21.65 50.47 -5.73
N LYS A 23 -22.95 50.19 -5.53
CA LYS A 23 -24.09 51.01 -5.97
C LYS A 23 -24.07 51.28 -7.49
N ILE A 24 -23.64 50.30 -8.27
CA ILE A 24 -23.61 50.36 -9.74
C ILE A 24 -24.86 49.65 -10.28
N GLU A 25 -25.54 50.26 -11.24
CA GLU A 25 -26.65 49.61 -11.94
C GLU A 25 -26.14 48.41 -12.75
N PRO A 26 -26.71 47.21 -12.56
CA PRO A 26 -26.19 46.03 -13.24
C PRO A 26 -26.45 46.10 -14.75
N PRO A 27 -25.48 45.69 -15.58
CA PRO A 27 -25.72 45.54 -17.01
C PRO A 27 -26.70 44.38 -17.28
N THR A 28 -27.10 44.20 -18.55
CA THR A 28 -27.98 43.10 -18.94
C THR A 28 -27.42 41.74 -18.52
N SER A 29 -28.29 40.78 -18.20
CA SER A 29 -27.89 39.42 -17.79
C SER A 29 -26.95 38.77 -18.80
N GLU A 30 -27.25 38.88 -20.10
CA GLU A 30 -26.39 38.39 -21.19
C GLU A 30 -24.98 39.02 -21.16
N ARG A 31 -24.88 40.31 -20.81
CA ARG A 31 -23.60 40.99 -20.71
C ARG A 31 -22.80 40.49 -19.51
N ILE A 32 -23.46 40.24 -18.38
CA ILE A 32 -22.83 39.65 -17.18
C ILE A 32 -22.31 38.25 -17.48
N GLU A 33 -23.13 37.38 -18.06
CA GLU A 33 -22.71 36.03 -18.47
C GLU A 33 -21.49 36.06 -19.38
N ARG A 34 -21.50 36.93 -20.40
CA ARG A 34 -20.37 37.09 -21.33
C ARG A 34 -19.10 37.56 -20.61
N LEU A 35 -19.22 38.49 -19.65
CA LEU A 35 -18.08 38.98 -18.87
C LEU A 35 -17.52 37.88 -17.96
N ILE A 36 -18.39 37.10 -17.31
CA ILE A 36 -17.99 35.95 -16.48
C ILE A 36 -17.26 34.91 -17.33
N ARG A 37 -17.84 34.50 -18.47
CA ARG A 37 -17.19 33.54 -19.39
C ARG A 37 -15.85 34.04 -19.90
N SER A 38 -15.76 35.33 -20.26
CA SER A 38 -14.49 35.94 -20.69
C SER A 38 -13.46 35.93 -19.56
N ALA A 39 -13.84 36.27 -18.34
CA ALA A 39 -12.94 36.28 -17.20
C ALA A 39 -12.45 34.87 -16.84
N LEU A 40 -13.36 33.87 -16.87
CA LEU A 40 -13.02 32.47 -16.67
C LEU A 40 -12.05 31.96 -17.74
N HIS A 41 -12.29 32.30 -19.00
CA HIS A 41 -11.42 31.93 -20.11
C HIS A 41 -10.02 32.54 -19.95
N SER A 42 -9.93 33.83 -19.66
CA SER A 42 -8.63 34.49 -19.42
C SER A 42 -7.91 33.91 -18.20
N CYS A 43 -8.66 33.58 -17.13
CA CYS A 43 -8.09 32.94 -15.96
C CYS A 43 -7.52 31.56 -16.28
N GLU A 44 -8.23 30.75 -17.07
CA GLU A 44 -7.75 29.44 -17.54
C GLU A 44 -6.50 29.57 -18.41
N GLN A 45 -6.50 30.49 -19.38
CA GLN A 45 -5.33 30.73 -20.23
C GLN A 45 -4.11 31.15 -19.40
N ASN A 46 -4.27 32.10 -18.48
CA ASN A 46 -3.19 32.58 -17.62
C ASN A 46 -2.68 31.47 -16.69
N PHE A 47 -3.58 30.67 -16.12
CA PHE A 47 -3.21 29.53 -15.30
C PHE A 47 -2.36 28.53 -16.09
N CYS A 48 -2.86 28.10 -17.26
CA CYS A 48 -2.17 27.12 -18.09
C CYS A 48 -0.82 27.66 -18.60
N ALA A 49 -0.75 28.93 -18.99
CA ALA A 49 0.49 29.58 -19.40
C ALA A 49 1.52 29.64 -18.26
N THR A 50 1.08 30.04 -17.06
CA THR A 50 1.96 30.19 -15.88
C THR A 50 2.47 28.84 -15.39
N THR A 51 1.61 27.82 -15.32
CA THR A 51 2.01 26.46 -14.94
C THR A 51 2.94 25.86 -15.99
N SER A 52 2.59 25.95 -17.28
CA SER A 52 3.44 25.41 -18.34
C SER A 52 4.81 26.08 -18.39
N ALA A 53 4.91 27.39 -18.16
CA ALA A 53 6.18 28.12 -18.13
C ALA A 53 7.16 27.61 -17.05
N GLN A 54 6.66 27.03 -15.96
CA GLN A 54 7.49 26.43 -14.91
C GLN A 54 8.00 25.01 -15.25
N ILE A 55 7.41 24.37 -16.28
CA ILE A 55 7.80 23.03 -16.71
C ILE A 55 8.95 23.13 -17.71
N SER A 56 10.05 22.45 -17.41
CA SER A 56 11.26 22.41 -18.26
C SER A 56 10.99 21.83 -19.65
N SER A 57 11.83 22.16 -20.63
CA SER A 57 11.75 21.58 -21.97
C SER A 57 11.93 20.05 -21.96
N GLU A 58 12.78 19.54 -21.06
CA GLU A 58 12.99 18.10 -20.90
C GLU A 58 11.73 17.40 -20.37
N THR A 59 11.10 17.93 -19.33
CA THR A 59 9.84 17.39 -18.79
C THR A 59 8.73 17.43 -19.84
N ARG A 60 8.65 18.51 -20.64
CA ARG A 60 7.70 18.61 -21.76
C ARG A 60 7.92 17.51 -22.81
N ALA A 61 9.17 17.23 -23.16
CA ALA A 61 9.52 16.14 -24.08
C ALA A 61 9.15 14.76 -23.51
N LYS A 62 9.38 14.54 -22.20
CA LYS A 62 8.95 13.31 -21.51
C LYS A 62 7.42 13.17 -21.50
N ILE A 63 6.67 14.25 -21.23
CA ILE A 63 5.20 14.28 -21.34
C ILE A 63 4.73 13.94 -22.75
N ASP A 64 5.33 14.54 -23.77
CA ASP A 64 4.97 14.26 -25.16
C ASP A 64 5.28 12.80 -25.54
N GLY A 65 6.34 12.21 -24.98
CA GLY A 65 6.65 10.79 -25.08
C GLY A 65 5.54 9.90 -24.51
N ILE A 66 5.07 10.19 -23.28
CA ILE A 66 3.98 9.45 -22.62
C ILE A 66 2.66 9.54 -23.40
N LEU A 67 2.40 10.68 -24.06
CA LEU A 67 1.20 10.88 -24.89
C LEU A 67 1.31 10.23 -26.29
N ASN A 68 2.53 9.90 -26.74
CA ASN A 68 2.76 9.34 -28.06
C ASN A 68 2.64 7.80 -28.05
N THR A 69 1.38 7.35 -28.16
CA THR A 69 1.01 5.93 -28.20
C THR A 69 1.43 5.19 -29.47
N ASP A 70 1.84 5.91 -30.52
CA ASP A 70 2.21 5.33 -31.80
C ASP A 70 3.60 4.64 -31.74
N LYS A 71 4.53 5.16 -30.91
CA LYS A 71 5.86 4.55 -30.68
C LYS A 71 5.78 3.21 -29.92
N ALA A 72 4.79 3.05 -29.05
CA ALA A 72 4.61 1.85 -28.24
C ALA A 72 4.26 0.59 -29.07
N LEU A 73 3.79 0.77 -30.32
CA LEU A 73 3.44 -0.32 -31.23
C LEU A 73 4.63 -0.79 -32.09
N GLU A 74 5.63 0.06 -32.33
CA GLU A 74 6.76 -0.24 -33.22
C GLU A 74 7.96 -0.87 -32.49
N GLU A 75 8.14 -0.61 -31.20
CA GLU A 75 9.34 -0.99 -30.43
C GLU A 75 9.10 -2.13 -29.41
N GLN A 76 8.23 -3.08 -29.71
CA GLN A 76 7.86 -4.20 -28.80
C GLN A 76 8.99 -5.22 -28.51
N ALA A 77 10.24 -4.98 -28.92
CA ALA A 77 11.30 -6.00 -28.93
C ALA A 77 12.45 -5.85 -27.91
N THR A 78 12.56 -4.76 -27.14
CA THR A 78 13.69 -4.60 -26.21
C THR A 78 13.35 -3.73 -24.99
N GLN A 79 13.49 -4.32 -23.79
CA GLN A 79 13.56 -3.78 -22.42
C GLN A 79 12.78 -2.49 -22.04
N SER A 80 11.99 -2.60 -20.95
CA SER A 80 11.40 -1.52 -20.13
C SER A 80 10.91 -0.29 -20.89
N GLN A 81 9.89 -0.48 -21.74
CA GLN A 81 9.17 0.64 -22.34
C GLN A 81 8.49 1.48 -21.23
N PRO A 82 8.64 2.82 -21.23
CA PRO A 82 7.94 3.69 -20.30
C PRO A 82 6.43 3.55 -20.47
N PHE A 83 5.68 3.57 -19.37
CA PHE A 83 4.22 3.47 -19.44
C PHE A 83 3.63 4.61 -20.25
N ASP A 84 2.80 4.26 -21.24
CA ASP A 84 1.98 5.25 -21.92
C ASP A 84 0.93 5.86 -20.97
N PHE A 85 0.31 6.96 -21.40
CA PHE A 85 -0.67 7.67 -20.58
C PHE A 85 -1.88 6.81 -20.16
N ASN A 86 -2.29 5.84 -20.98
CA ASN A 86 -3.43 4.96 -20.64
C ASN A 86 -3.06 3.96 -19.54
N ASN A 87 -1.84 3.44 -19.57
CA ASN A 87 -1.34 2.58 -18.52
C ASN A 87 -1.22 3.32 -17.18
N LEU A 88 -0.81 4.59 -17.20
CA LEU A 88 -0.77 5.43 -15.99
C LEU A 88 -2.16 5.70 -15.40
N LYS A 89 -3.21 5.76 -16.23
CA LYS A 89 -4.61 5.85 -15.76
C LYS A 89 -5.11 4.57 -15.11
N ALA A 90 -4.62 3.42 -15.55
CA ALA A 90 -5.13 2.14 -15.07
C ALA A 90 -4.88 1.96 -13.57
N ASP A 91 -5.90 1.49 -12.87
CA ASP A 91 -5.79 1.10 -11.47
C ASP A 91 -4.99 -0.20 -11.32
N PRO A 92 -4.52 -0.51 -10.09
CA PRO A 92 -3.80 -1.73 -9.84
C PRO A 92 -4.63 -2.96 -10.20
N GLY A 93 -3.96 -3.97 -10.76
CA GLY A 93 -4.58 -5.25 -11.09
C GLY A 93 -4.87 -6.12 -9.86
N ARG A 94 -4.99 -7.43 -10.09
CA ARG A 94 -5.20 -8.40 -9.00
C ARG A 94 -4.08 -8.29 -7.96
N VAL A 95 -4.44 -8.28 -6.68
CA VAL A 95 -3.51 -8.26 -5.56
C VAL A 95 -2.44 -9.35 -5.74
N GLY A 96 -1.17 -8.95 -5.72
CA GLY A 96 -0.05 -9.82 -5.97
C GLY A 96 1.23 -9.03 -6.22
N LEU A 97 2.35 -9.74 -6.23
CA LEU A 97 3.66 -9.14 -6.42
C LEU A 97 3.78 -8.42 -7.77
N ASP A 98 3.26 -9.02 -8.84
CA ASP A 98 3.36 -8.43 -10.18
C ASP A 98 2.58 -7.13 -10.30
N SER A 99 1.41 -7.02 -9.66
CA SER A 99 0.66 -5.76 -9.61
C SER A 99 1.41 -4.70 -8.83
N LEU A 100 2.04 -5.06 -7.71
CA LEU A 100 2.81 -4.13 -6.91
C LEU A 100 4.06 -3.62 -7.66
N LEU A 101 4.79 -4.50 -8.35
CA LEU A 101 5.94 -4.09 -9.17
C LEU A 101 5.51 -3.15 -10.30
N LYS A 102 4.39 -3.44 -10.98
CA LYS A 102 3.84 -2.54 -12.00
C LYS A 102 3.47 -1.16 -11.45
N GLU A 103 2.89 -1.10 -10.25
CA GLU A 103 2.58 0.19 -9.62
C GLU A 103 3.84 0.97 -9.23
N ILE A 104 4.91 0.28 -8.82
CA ILE A 104 6.23 0.91 -8.59
C ILE A 104 6.76 1.50 -9.89
N ASP A 105 6.78 0.71 -10.97
CA ASP A 105 7.26 1.16 -12.28
C ASP A 105 6.45 2.37 -12.80
N LYS A 106 5.12 2.43 -12.54
CA LYS A 106 4.27 3.59 -12.87
C LYS A 106 4.66 4.82 -12.05
N LEU A 107 4.89 4.65 -10.76
CA LEU A 107 5.31 5.74 -9.87
C LEU A 107 6.67 6.30 -10.30
N GLU A 108 7.62 5.42 -10.63
CA GLU A 108 8.93 5.81 -11.16
C GLU A 108 8.80 6.56 -12.49
N THR A 109 7.95 6.08 -13.41
CA THR A 109 7.69 6.78 -14.68
C THR A 109 7.18 8.20 -14.45
N ILE A 110 6.27 8.40 -13.48
CA ILE A 110 5.77 9.73 -13.12
C ILE A 110 6.87 10.59 -12.49
N ARG A 111 7.70 10.02 -11.61
CA ARG A 111 8.79 10.75 -10.95
C ARG A 111 9.90 11.15 -11.92
N GLN A 112 10.20 10.32 -12.91
CA GLN A 112 11.16 10.62 -13.97
C GLN A 112 10.77 11.83 -14.83
N LEU A 113 9.50 12.26 -14.79
CA LEU A 113 9.10 13.54 -15.37
C LEU A 113 9.77 14.74 -14.71
N GLU A 114 10.17 14.59 -13.43
CA GLU A 114 10.82 15.65 -12.65
C GLU A 114 10.00 16.93 -12.63
N LEU A 115 8.69 16.78 -12.40
CA LEU A 115 7.81 17.91 -12.17
C LEU A 115 8.31 18.71 -10.96
N PRO A 116 8.34 20.06 -11.02
CA PRO A 116 8.77 20.86 -9.88
C PRO A 116 7.95 20.55 -8.62
N GLU A 117 8.60 20.29 -7.48
CA GLU A 117 7.93 19.95 -6.22
C GLU A 117 7.02 21.07 -5.67
N ASN A 118 7.19 22.29 -6.16
CA ASN A 118 6.36 23.44 -5.79
C ASN A 118 5.37 23.84 -6.90
N LEU A 119 5.24 23.06 -7.99
CA LEU A 119 4.42 23.42 -9.15
C LEU A 119 2.97 23.74 -8.78
N PHE A 120 2.42 23.05 -7.77
CA PHE A 120 1.03 23.16 -7.35
C PHE A 120 0.82 23.49 -5.87
N THR A 121 1.87 23.85 -5.11
CA THR A 121 1.78 24.06 -3.65
C THR A 121 0.88 25.21 -3.24
N GLU A 122 0.85 26.30 -4.02
CA GLU A 122 0.00 27.47 -3.76
C GLU A 122 -1.37 27.38 -4.44
N ILE A 123 -1.63 26.28 -5.17
CA ILE A 123 -2.85 26.10 -5.95
C ILE A 123 -3.84 25.26 -5.13
N SER A 124 -5.11 25.67 -5.11
CA SER A 124 -6.14 24.92 -4.39
C SER A 124 -6.28 23.49 -4.94
N PRO A 125 -6.34 22.45 -4.08
CA PRO A 125 -6.50 21.06 -4.50
C PRO A 125 -7.71 20.81 -5.40
N LYS A 126 -8.80 21.56 -5.22
CA LYS A 126 -10.01 21.46 -6.07
C LYS A 126 -9.72 21.82 -7.53
N ILE A 127 -8.82 22.78 -7.77
CA ILE A 127 -8.42 23.22 -9.10
C ILE A 127 -7.61 22.12 -9.78
N ILE A 128 -6.60 21.61 -9.08
CA ILE A 128 -5.73 20.52 -9.57
C ILE A 128 -6.60 19.31 -9.92
N HIS A 129 -7.53 18.96 -9.03
CA HIS A 129 -8.46 17.86 -9.25
C HIS A 129 -9.32 18.05 -10.50
N HIS A 130 -9.80 19.26 -10.77
CA HIS A 130 -10.55 19.57 -11.99
C HIS A 130 -9.72 19.34 -13.26
N TYR A 131 -8.47 19.81 -13.31
CA TYR A 131 -7.59 19.57 -14.46
C TYR A 131 -7.20 18.09 -14.59
N ARG A 132 -6.95 17.39 -13.47
CA ARG A 132 -6.73 15.95 -13.45
C ARG A 132 -7.93 15.19 -14.04
N GLN A 133 -9.16 15.55 -13.67
CA GLN A 133 -10.37 14.93 -14.20
C GLN A 133 -10.50 15.13 -15.71
N ARG A 134 -10.26 16.35 -16.20
CA ARG A 134 -10.24 16.65 -17.65
C ARG A 134 -9.21 15.80 -18.38
N ALA A 135 -7.98 15.76 -17.88
CA ALA A 135 -6.91 14.94 -18.44
C ALA A 135 -7.28 13.44 -18.46
N SER A 136 -7.99 12.97 -17.44
CA SER A 136 -8.42 11.57 -17.33
C SER A 136 -9.51 11.21 -18.34
N ALA A 137 -10.42 12.15 -18.64
CA ALA A 137 -11.56 11.92 -19.54
C ALA A 137 -11.14 11.86 -21.03
N GLU A 138 -10.02 12.49 -21.39
CA GLU A 138 -9.57 12.56 -22.78
C GLU A 138 -8.57 11.46 -23.14
N PRO A 139 -8.66 10.86 -24.35
CA PRO A 139 -7.62 9.95 -24.83
C PRO A 139 -6.33 10.71 -25.18
N PRO A 140 -5.16 10.04 -25.23
CA PRO A 140 -3.87 10.69 -25.46
C PRO A 140 -3.82 11.54 -26.75
N ARG A 141 -4.54 11.11 -27.80
CA ARG A 141 -4.66 11.85 -29.06
C ARG A 141 -5.31 13.22 -28.89
N GLU A 142 -6.38 13.34 -28.10
CA GLU A 142 -7.04 14.62 -27.87
C GLU A 142 -6.19 15.52 -26.96
N LEU A 143 -5.51 14.94 -25.97
CA LEU A 143 -4.55 15.67 -25.15
C LEU A 143 -3.43 16.31 -25.98
N ARG A 144 -2.93 15.60 -26.99
CA ARG A 144 -1.90 16.13 -27.92
C ARG A 144 -2.39 17.32 -28.74
N ARG A 145 -3.70 17.43 -29.01
CA ARG A 145 -4.31 18.47 -29.85
C ARG A 145 -4.52 19.79 -29.13
N HIS A 146 -4.51 19.79 -27.80
CA HIS A 146 -4.56 21.04 -27.04
C HIS A 146 -3.35 21.93 -27.34
N PRO A 147 -3.51 23.26 -27.26
CA PRO A 147 -2.38 24.18 -27.19
C PRO A 147 -1.40 23.76 -26.10
N GLU A 148 -0.10 23.93 -26.36
CA GLU A 148 0.98 23.50 -25.45
C GLU A 148 0.74 23.86 -23.98
N PRO A 149 0.36 25.11 -23.62
CA PRO A 149 0.13 25.46 -22.22
C PRO A 149 -0.95 24.61 -21.55
N ILE A 150 -2.03 24.32 -22.28
CA ILE A 150 -3.17 23.54 -21.79
C ILE A 150 -2.77 22.07 -21.69
N ARG A 151 -2.12 21.53 -22.73
CA ARG A 151 -1.63 20.13 -22.76
C ARG A 151 -0.75 19.82 -21.57
N TYR A 152 0.30 20.61 -21.35
CA TYR A 152 1.26 20.35 -20.28
C TYR A 152 0.65 20.55 -18.89
N THR A 153 -0.24 21.53 -18.72
CA THR A 153 -0.95 21.75 -17.45
C THR A 153 -1.88 20.59 -17.11
N LEU A 154 -2.63 20.07 -18.09
CA LEU A 154 -3.51 18.90 -17.92
C LEU A 154 -2.73 17.66 -17.48
N VAL A 155 -1.65 17.33 -18.21
CA VAL A 155 -0.84 16.14 -17.89
C VAL A 155 -0.08 16.31 -16.59
N ALA A 156 0.48 17.49 -16.30
CA ALA A 156 1.15 17.76 -15.03
C ALA A 156 0.19 17.62 -13.84
N ALA A 157 -1.02 18.18 -13.93
CA ALA A 157 -2.04 18.05 -12.88
C ALA A 157 -2.46 16.58 -12.67
N PHE A 158 -2.58 15.81 -13.76
CA PHE A 158 -2.82 14.38 -13.70
C PHE A 158 -1.68 13.65 -12.97
N CYS A 159 -0.44 13.80 -13.42
CA CYS A 159 0.73 13.11 -12.86
C CYS A 159 0.95 13.48 -11.39
N TRP A 160 0.75 14.75 -11.03
CA TRP A 160 0.85 15.25 -9.67
C TRP A 160 -0.07 14.47 -8.72
N GLN A 161 -1.37 14.44 -9.00
CA GLN A 161 -2.33 13.74 -8.16
C GLN A 161 -2.17 12.22 -8.27
N ARG A 162 -1.87 11.70 -9.47
CA ARG A 162 -1.71 10.26 -9.71
C ARG A 162 -0.52 9.68 -8.95
N SER A 163 0.55 10.43 -8.75
CA SER A 163 1.68 10.00 -7.92
C SER A 163 1.27 9.68 -6.47
N GLN A 164 0.38 10.50 -5.90
CA GLN A 164 -0.17 10.31 -4.55
C GLN A 164 -1.12 9.11 -4.51
N GLU A 165 -2.03 9.01 -5.48
CA GLU A 165 -2.96 7.88 -5.61
C GLU A 165 -2.22 6.54 -5.75
N ILE A 166 -1.13 6.48 -6.52
CA ILE A 166 -0.30 5.28 -6.67
C ILE A 166 0.44 4.97 -5.36
N THR A 167 0.95 5.99 -4.67
CA THR A 167 1.60 5.81 -3.36
C THR A 167 0.63 5.17 -2.36
N ASP A 168 -0.61 5.68 -2.26
CA ASP A 168 -1.65 5.11 -1.40
C ASP A 168 -1.99 3.66 -1.81
N SER A 169 -2.12 3.43 -3.12
CA SER A 169 -2.41 2.10 -3.68
C SER A 169 -1.30 1.09 -3.40
N LEU A 170 -0.03 1.52 -3.43
CA LEU A 170 1.12 0.67 -3.10
C LEU A 170 1.10 0.22 -1.65
N VAL A 171 0.75 1.12 -0.72
CA VAL A 171 0.61 0.79 0.70
C VAL A 171 -0.54 -0.20 0.90
N GLU A 172 -1.69 0.03 0.26
CA GLU A 172 -2.82 -0.90 0.35
C GLU A 172 -2.49 -2.29 -0.23
N LEU A 173 -1.84 -2.35 -1.40
CA LEU A 173 -1.36 -3.60 -1.99
C LEU A 173 -0.40 -4.33 -1.06
N LEU A 174 0.53 -3.61 -0.44
CA LEU A 174 1.49 -4.18 0.51
C LEU A 174 0.77 -4.82 1.71
N ILE A 175 -0.19 -4.11 2.31
CA ILE A 175 -1.02 -4.61 3.42
C ILE A 175 -1.75 -5.89 2.99
N GLN A 176 -2.41 -5.87 1.83
CA GLN A 176 -3.17 -7.01 1.32
C GLN A 176 -2.29 -8.22 0.97
N ILE A 177 -1.09 -7.99 0.41
CA ILE A 177 -0.12 -9.04 0.11
C ILE A 177 0.32 -9.72 1.40
N VAL A 178 0.74 -8.96 2.41
CA VAL A 178 1.21 -9.57 3.67
C VAL A 178 0.08 -10.31 4.37
N HIS A 179 -1.11 -9.73 4.41
CA HIS A 179 -2.29 -10.41 4.95
C HIS A 179 -2.57 -11.74 4.24
N ARG A 180 -2.48 -11.76 2.90
CA ARG A 180 -2.65 -12.96 2.08
C ARG A 180 -1.58 -14.02 2.36
N ILE A 181 -0.33 -13.63 2.57
CA ILE A 181 0.74 -14.58 2.95
C ILE A 181 0.39 -15.24 4.28
N GLY A 182 -0.04 -14.46 5.27
CA GLY A 182 -0.47 -14.95 6.58
C GLY A 182 -1.64 -15.95 6.49
N ILE A 183 -2.72 -15.57 5.80
CA ILE A 183 -3.89 -16.45 5.61
C ILE A 183 -3.51 -17.74 4.89
N ARG A 184 -2.67 -17.67 3.85
CA ARG A 184 -2.24 -18.88 3.12
C ARG A 184 -1.39 -19.79 4.00
N ALA A 185 -0.55 -19.24 4.85
CA ALA A 185 0.25 -20.01 5.79
C ALA A 185 -0.64 -20.73 6.81
N GLU A 186 -1.59 -20.01 7.43
CA GLU A 186 -2.57 -20.58 8.36
C GLU A 186 -3.36 -21.72 7.70
N ARG A 187 -3.94 -21.49 6.51
CA ARG A 187 -4.68 -22.53 5.76
C ARG A 187 -3.85 -23.76 5.41
N LYS A 188 -2.56 -23.58 5.10
CA LYS A 188 -1.67 -24.69 4.79
C LYS A 188 -1.40 -25.54 6.03
N VAL A 189 -1.09 -24.89 7.16
CA VAL A 189 -0.89 -25.59 8.45
C VAL A 189 -2.18 -26.27 8.88
N ASP A 190 -3.33 -25.61 8.80
CA ASP A 190 -4.62 -26.22 9.12
C ASP A 190 -4.89 -27.48 8.30
N LYS A 191 -4.59 -27.44 6.98
CA LYS A 191 -4.74 -28.59 6.09
C LYS A 191 -3.81 -29.74 6.48
N GLU A 192 -2.55 -29.45 6.81
CA GLU A 192 -1.58 -30.45 7.28
C GLU A 192 -2.02 -31.06 8.62
N LEU A 193 -2.49 -30.24 9.56
CA LEU A 193 -3.01 -30.72 10.85
C LEU A 193 -4.27 -31.58 10.69
N ILE A 194 -5.18 -31.22 9.78
CA ILE A 194 -6.36 -32.04 9.47
C ILE A 194 -5.96 -33.38 8.85
N ALA A 195 -4.92 -33.40 8.00
CA ALA A 195 -4.41 -34.64 7.41
C ALA A 195 -3.70 -35.54 8.46
N ASP A 196 -2.98 -34.93 9.40
CA ASP A 196 -2.23 -35.64 10.45
C ASP A 196 -3.13 -36.17 11.59
N PHE A 197 -4.34 -35.61 11.77
CA PHE A 197 -5.22 -35.94 12.91
C PHE A 197 -6.66 -36.27 12.53
N LYS A 198 -7.18 -37.37 13.08
CA LYS A 198 -8.63 -37.59 13.18
C LYS A 198 -9.21 -36.59 14.19
N ARG A 199 -9.79 -35.49 13.70
CA ARG A 199 -10.48 -34.46 14.51
C ARG A 199 -11.44 -35.12 15.51
N VAL A 200 -11.29 -34.84 16.81
CA VAL A 200 -12.16 -35.44 17.83
C VAL A 200 -13.46 -34.62 17.95
N SER A 201 -14.55 -35.13 17.38
CA SER A 201 -15.88 -34.54 17.46
C SER A 201 -16.50 -34.76 18.85
N GLY A 202 -17.30 -33.79 19.33
CA GLY A 202 -18.07 -33.95 20.58
C GLY A 202 -17.27 -33.74 21.88
N LYS A 203 -16.30 -32.83 21.89
CA LYS A 203 -15.41 -32.57 23.04
C LYS A 203 -16.15 -32.28 24.35
N ASN A 204 -17.24 -31.52 24.31
CA ASN A 204 -18.05 -31.22 25.49
C ASN A 204 -18.70 -32.48 26.07
N ASN A 205 -19.10 -33.43 25.21
CA ASN A 205 -19.65 -34.71 25.65
C ASN A 205 -18.55 -35.61 26.23
N ILE A 206 -17.36 -35.62 25.63
CA ILE A 206 -16.19 -36.32 26.19
C ILE A 206 -15.84 -35.77 27.59
N LEU A 207 -15.78 -34.45 27.73
CA LEU A 207 -15.52 -33.79 29.01
C LEU A 207 -16.59 -34.15 30.05
N PHE A 208 -17.86 -34.09 29.67
CA PHE A 208 -18.98 -34.46 30.53
C PHE A 208 -18.87 -35.91 31.01
N ARG A 209 -18.64 -36.87 30.10
CA ARG A 209 -18.48 -38.29 30.45
C ARG A 209 -17.29 -38.55 31.37
N MET A 210 -16.17 -37.86 31.15
CA MET A 210 -15.00 -37.95 32.03
C MET A 210 -15.31 -37.37 33.42
N ALA A 211 -15.97 -36.22 33.49
CA ALA A 211 -16.33 -35.58 34.76
C ALA A 211 -17.31 -36.46 35.56
N THR A 212 -18.34 -37.01 34.91
CA THR A 212 -19.29 -37.94 35.54
C THR A 212 -18.58 -39.18 36.09
N ALA A 213 -17.77 -39.85 35.28
CA ALA A 213 -17.05 -41.05 35.71
C ALA A 213 -16.10 -40.79 36.89
N SER A 214 -15.38 -39.65 36.88
CA SER A 214 -14.52 -39.24 38.00
C SER A 214 -15.29 -38.95 39.29
N LEU A 215 -16.51 -38.40 39.20
CA LEU A 215 -17.34 -38.10 40.37
C LEU A 215 -18.00 -39.34 40.97
N GLU A 216 -18.37 -40.32 40.14
CA GLU A 216 -18.98 -41.58 40.60
C GLU A 216 -17.97 -42.51 41.29
N HIS A 217 -16.70 -42.46 40.88
CA HIS A 217 -15.64 -43.34 41.38
C HIS A 217 -14.32 -42.57 41.68
N PRO A 218 -14.31 -41.70 42.70
CA PRO A 218 -13.19 -40.77 42.94
C PRO A 218 -11.88 -41.43 43.40
N GLU A 219 -11.95 -42.61 44.03
CA GLU A 219 -10.77 -43.30 44.60
C GLU A 219 -10.15 -44.36 43.67
N LYS A 220 -10.78 -44.64 42.52
CA LYS A 220 -10.32 -45.67 41.58
C LYS A 220 -9.34 -45.10 40.54
N SER A 221 -8.54 -45.97 39.95
CA SER A 221 -7.51 -45.56 38.98
C SER A 221 -8.12 -45.02 37.68
N VAL A 222 -7.38 -44.14 37.00
CA VAL A 222 -7.77 -43.60 35.68
C VAL A 222 -7.99 -44.71 34.65
N GLN A 223 -7.21 -45.79 34.73
CA GLN A 223 -7.34 -46.94 33.85
C GLN A 223 -8.70 -47.63 33.99
N ASP A 224 -9.21 -47.72 35.22
CA ASP A 224 -10.44 -48.44 35.53
C ASP A 224 -11.69 -47.57 35.37
N VAL A 225 -11.55 -46.24 35.47
CA VAL A 225 -12.68 -45.29 35.47
C VAL A 225 -12.82 -44.55 34.14
N ILE A 226 -11.72 -44.05 33.57
CA ILE A 226 -11.75 -43.12 32.43
C ILE A 226 -11.61 -43.84 31.09
N TYR A 227 -10.73 -44.84 30.99
CA TYR A 227 -10.50 -45.55 29.72
C TYR A 227 -11.70 -46.33 29.18
N PRO A 228 -12.61 -46.87 30.02
CA PRO A 228 -13.85 -47.49 29.54
C PRO A 228 -14.84 -46.48 28.93
N VAL A 229 -14.90 -45.25 29.45
CA VAL A 229 -15.80 -44.20 28.95
C VAL A 229 -15.21 -43.42 27.78
N VAL A 230 -13.89 -43.26 27.74
CA VAL A 230 -13.16 -42.56 26.67
C VAL A 230 -11.88 -43.32 26.34
N SER A 231 -11.78 -43.83 25.11
CA SER A 231 -10.63 -44.66 24.73
C SER A 231 -9.28 -43.92 24.90
N PRO A 232 -8.20 -44.64 25.28
CA PRO A 232 -6.86 -44.06 25.33
C PRO A 232 -6.41 -43.43 24.00
N SER A 233 -6.85 -43.95 22.86
CA SER A 233 -6.62 -43.36 21.54
C SER A 233 -7.30 -42.00 21.38
N THR A 234 -8.53 -41.84 21.87
CA THR A 234 -9.26 -40.55 21.83
C THR A 234 -8.57 -39.51 22.72
N LEU A 235 -8.13 -39.91 23.92
CA LEU A 235 -7.37 -39.03 24.81
C LEU A 235 -6.01 -38.63 24.21
N LYS A 236 -5.29 -39.58 23.61
CA LYS A 236 -4.04 -39.29 22.88
C LYS A 236 -4.27 -38.33 21.71
N ASN A 237 -5.36 -38.48 20.96
CA ASN A 237 -5.71 -37.57 19.87
C ASN A 237 -6.11 -36.18 20.39
N LEU A 238 -6.84 -36.08 21.51
CA LEU A 238 -7.15 -34.80 22.16
C LEU A 238 -5.90 -34.07 22.67
N VAL A 239 -4.98 -34.79 23.30
CA VAL A 239 -3.71 -34.23 23.77
C VAL A 239 -2.86 -33.77 22.59
N LYS A 240 -2.79 -34.56 21.51
CA LYS A 240 -2.09 -34.17 20.27
C LYS A 240 -2.72 -32.94 19.62
N GLU A 241 -4.05 -32.91 19.51
CA GLU A 241 -4.81 -31.78 18.96
C GLU A 241 -4.55 -30.51 19.78
N PHE A 242 -4.62 -30.58 21.12
CA PHE A 242 -4.35 -29.43 21.98
C PHE A 242 -2.90 -28.94 21.90
N LYS A 243 -1.92 -29.86 21.95
CA LYS A 243 -0.50 -29.52 21.77
C LYS A 243 -0.21 -28.90 20.41
N SER A 244 -1.00 -29.22 19.39
CA SER A 244 -0.87 -28.67 18.05
C SER A 244 -1.59 -27.33 17.82
N SER A 245 -2.44 -26.88 18.75
CA SER A 245 -3.17 -25.59 18.68
C SER A 245 -2.53 -24.47 19.54
N GLY A 246 -1.38 -24.76 20.16
CA GLY A 246 -0.64 -23.84 21.05
C GLY A 246 0.53 -23.10 20.37
N PRO A 247 1.60 -22.76 21.11
CA PRO A 247 2.81 -22.11 20.57
C PRO A 247 3.39 -22.82 19.32
N THR A 248 3.35 -24.16 19.30
CA THR A 248 3.79 -24.98 18.16
C THR A 248 2.97 -24.74 16.87
N TYR A 249 1.68 -24.38 16.98
CA TYR A 249 0.89 -23.95 15.82
C TYR A 249 1.48 -22.69 15.19
N ARG A 250 1.78 -21.70 16.03
CA ARG A 250 2.28 -20.39 15.59
C ARG A 250 3.64 -20.51 14.95
N GLU A 251 4.52 -21.34 15.50
CA GLU A 251 5.83 -21.67 14.91
C GLU A 251 5.69 -22.32 13.52
N ARG A 252 4.74 -23.26 13.36
CA ARG A 252 4.47 -23.88 12.05
C ARG A 252 3.94 -22.86 11.04
N VAL A 253 2.99 -22.03 11.44
CA VAL A 253 2.45 -20.96 10.57
C VAL A 253 3.56 -20.00 10.18
N TYR A 254 4.40 -19.59 11.12
CA TYR A 254 5.55 -18.75 10.83
C TYR A 254 6.52 -19.42 9.86
N THR A 255 6.84 -20.69 10.05
CA THR A 255 7.76 -21.43 9.18
C THR A 255 7.26 -21.42 7.74
N VAL A 256 5.96 -21.67 7.53
CA VAL A 256 5.32 -21.61 6.21
C VAL A 256 5.29 -20.19 5.64
N MET A 257 5.00 -19.18 6.48
CA MET A 257 5.00 -17.77 6.09
C MET A 257 6.39 -17.30 5.66
N ARG A 258 7.42 -17.61 6.46
CA ARG A 258 8.83 -17.31 6.21
C ARG A 258 9.31 -17.96 4.93
N ALA A 259 8.98 -19.24 4.70
CA ALA A 259 9.31 -19.91 3.45
C ALA A 259 8.66 -19.20 2.26
N SER A 260 7.37 -18.89 2.32
CA SER A 260 6.65 -18.20 1.23
C SER A 260 7.26 -16.83 0.92
N TYR A 261 7.64 -16.08 1.95
CA TYR A 261 8.31 -14.80 1.82
C TYR A 261 9.68 -14.95 1.16
N LEU A 262 10.55 -15.80 1.69
CA LEU A 262 11.92 -15.98 1.19
C LEU A 262 11.96 -16.37 -0.28
N HIS A 263 11.02 -17.21 -0.74
CA HIS A 263 11.03 -17.74 -2.10
C HIS A 263 10.41 -16.79 -3.13
N HIS A 264 9.33 -16.08 -2.78
CA HIS A 264 8.56 -15.31 -3.77
C HIS A 264 8.52 -13.81 -3.47
N TYR A 265 8.25 -13.42 -2.22
CA TYR A 265 7.97 -12.03 -1.87
C TYR A 265 9.19 -11.24 -1.40
N ARG A 266 10.34 -11.88 -1.13
CA ARG A 266 11.56 -11.18 -0.66
C ARG A 266 11.99 -10.06 -1.60
N ARG A 267 11.90 -10.28 -2.91
CA ARG A 267 12.26 -9.30 -3.96
C ARG A 267 11.40 -8.03 -3.94
N MET A 268 10.26 -8.06 -3.26
CA MET A 268 9.36 -6.92 -3.11
C MET A 268 9.93 -5.82 -2.21
N VAL A 269 10.58 -6.21 -1.11
CA VAL A 269 11.03 -5.28 -0.07
C VAL A 269 12.06 -4.26 -0.57
N PRO A 270 13.12 -4.64 -1.31
CA PRO A 270 14.04 -3.69 -1.94
C PRO A 270 13.30 -2.60 -2.72
N GLN A 271 12.38 -3.03 -3.58
CA GLN A 271 11.66 -2.18 -4.52
C GLN A 271 10.77 -1.17 -3.79
N ILE A 272 10.08 -1.61 -2.73
CA ILE A 272 9.24 -0.71 -1.92
C ILE A 272 10.07 0.30 -1.13
N LEU A 273 11.19 -0.13 -0.54
CA LEU A 273 12.06 0.75 0.25
C LEU A 273 12.79 1.79 -0.61
N GLU A 274 12.94 1.51 -1.90
CA GLU A 274 13.45 2.48 -2.87
C GLU A 274 12.35 3.39 -3.39
N ALA A 275 11.18 2.83 -3.70
CA ALA A 275 10.07 3.58 -4.25
C ALA A 275 9.35 4.47 -3.21
N LEU A 276 9.34 4.13 -1.93
CA LEU A 276 8.59 4.88 -0.91
C LEU A 276 9.53 5.55 0.10
N GLU A 277 9.19 6.77 0.48
CA GLU A 277 9.84 7.46 1.57
C GLU A 277 9.00 7.32 2.85
N PHE A 278 9.61 6.76 3.89
CA PHE A 278 8.94 6.51 5.17
C PHE A 278 9.31 7.61 6.16
N ARG A 279 8.32 8.40 6.58
CA ARG A 279 8.49 9.48 7.57
C ARG A 279 7.46 9.33 8.68
N SER A 280 7.84 9.71 9.89
CA SER A 280 6.93 9.83 11.04
C SER A 280 7.38 11.02 11.88
N ASN A 281 6.43 11.82 12.37
CA ASN A 281 6.68 12.81 13.42
C ASN A 281 6.31 12.29 14.82
N ASN A 282 5.74 11.08 14.89
CA ASN A 282 5.34 10.44 16.14
C ASN A 282 6.53 9.64 16.72
N GLU A 283 6.99 10.05 17.89
CA GLU A 283 8.09 9.42 18.64
C GLU A 283 7.86 7.93 18.88
N LEU A 284 6.61 7.51 19.12
CA LEU A 284 6.25 6.08 19.32
C LEU A 284 6.55 5.22 18.09
N TYR A 285 6.54 5.80 16.88
CA TYR A 285 6.79 5.08 15.64
C TYR A 285 8.20 5.30 15.08
N GLN A 286 9.06 6.10 15.72
CA GLN A 286 10.45 6.28 15.31
C GLN A 286 11.28 4.98 15.27
N PRO A 287 11.14 4.02 16.21
CA PRO A 287 11.86 2.75 16.15
C PRO A 287 11.63 1.99 14.84
N VAL A 288 10.46 2.19 14.23
CA VAL A 288 10.02 1.55 13.00
C VAL A 288 10.73 2.16 11.80
N ILE A 289 10.79 3.49 11.75
CA ILE A 289 11.47 4.21 10.67
C ILE A 289 12.95 3.79 10.66
N LYS A 290 13.60 3.79 11.82
CA LYS A 290 14.98 3.32 11.98
C LYS A 290 15.16 1.86 11.59
N ALA A 291 14.20 0.99 11.94
CA ALA A 291 14.22 -0.41 11.51
C ALA A 291 14.11 -0.55 9.98
N LEU A 292 13.28 0.25 9.32
CA LEU A 292 13.17 0.25 7.85
C LEU A 292 14.46 0.75 7.19
N GLU A 293 15.11 1.77 7.75
CA GLU A 293 16.42 2.26 7.30
C GLU A 293 17.50 1.18 7.42
N LEU A 294 17.53 0.47 8.56
CA LEU A 294 18.44 -0.66 8.76
C LEU A 294 18.17 -1.78 7.75
N ILE A 295 16.89 -2.12 7.53
CA ILE A 295 16.50 -3.10 6.51
C ILE A 295 16.97 -2.65 5.12
N LYS A 296 16.81 -1.36 4.79
CA LYS A 296 17.24 -0.77 3.52
C LYS A 296 18.76 -0.92 3.33
N LYS A 297 19.56 -0.59 4.35
CA LYS A 297 21.03 -0.74 4.38
C LYS A 297 21.50 -2.16 4.04
N TYR A 298 20.74 -3.19 4.44
CA TYR A 298 21.09 -4.60 4.26
C TYR A 298 20.36 -5.28 3.08
N THR A 299 19.73 -4.50 2.20
CA THR A 299 18.90 -5.04 1.11
C THR A 299 19.72 -5.90 0.13
N ASP A 300 20.91 -5.42 -0.24
CA ASP A 300 21.83 -6.09 -1.18
C ASP A 300 22.97 -6.84 -0.47
N SER A 301 22.95 -6.85 0.86
CA SER A 301 23.96 -7.55 1.65
C SER A 301 23.73 -9.07 1.63
N SER A 302 24.82 -9.82 1.49
CA SER A 302 24.84 -11.28 1.67
C SER A 302 24.94 -11.72 3.13
N GLN A 303 25.03 -10.76 4.07
CA GLN A 303 25.17 -11.06 5.49
C GLN A 303 23.87 -11.65 6.06
N HIS A 304 24.03 -12.71 6.85
CA HIS A 304 22.90 -13.38 7.51
C HIS A 304 22.39 -12.63 8.74
N TYR A 305 23.28 -11.94 9.45
CA TYR A 305 22.99 -11.20 10.67
C TYR A 305 23.34 -9.72 10.50
N TYR A 306 22.64 -8.85 11.24
CA TYR A 306 23.06 -7.46 11.36
C TYR A 306 24.38 -7.35 12.13
N SER A 307 25.17 -6.33 11.81
CA SER A 307 26.41 -6.02 12.55
C SER A 307 26.09 -5.75 14.02
N SER A 308 27.00 -6.11 14.92
CA SER A 308 26.90 -5.77 16.36
C SER A 308 26.99 -4.26 16.63
N GLU A 309 27.46 -3.49 15.66
CA GLU A 309 27.52 -2.02 15.72
C GLU A 309 26.19 -1.34 15.33
N ASP A 310 25.27 -2.08 14.70
CA ASP A 310 23.97 -1.55 14.31
C ASP A 310 22.97 -1.67 15.45
N GLU A 311 22.27 -0.58 15.76
CA GLU A 311 21.20 -0.58 16.75
C GLU A 311 19.96 -1.28 16.18
N VAL A 312 19.62 -2.47 16.72
CA VAL A 312 18.46 -3.23 16.27
C VAL A 312 17.26 -2.93 17.15
N PHE A 313 16.29 -2.21 16.60
CA PHE A 313 15.04 -1.90 17.29
C PHE A 313 14.08 -3.08 17.24
N VAL A 314 14.06 -3.89 18.30
CA VAL A 314 13.11 -5.00 18.46
C VAL A 314 11.82 -4.51 19.14
N ASP A 315 11.97 -3.75 20.22
CA ASP A 315 10.85 -3.22 20.99
C ASP A 315 10.15 -2.08 20.24
N GLY A 316 8.82 -2.12 20.17
CA GLY A 316 8.01 -1.19 19.37
C GLY A 316 7.94 -1.51 17.87
N VAL A 317 8.81 -2.38 17.37
CA VAL A 317 8.82 -2.86 15.97
C VAL A 317 8.16 -4.22 15.86
N LEU A 318 8.55 -5.17 16.71
CA LEU A 318 7.99 -6.52 16.77
C LEU A 318 6.98 -6.63 17.90
N LYS A 319 5.93 -7.39 17.67
CA LYS A 319 5.07 -7.87 18.75
C LYS A 319 5.79 -8.95 19.57
N ASN A 320 5.52 -9.01 20.87
CA ASN A 320 6.12 -9.97 21.81
C ASN A 320 6.03 -11.43 21.32
N SER A 321 4.90 -11.83 20.73
CA SER A 321 4.69 -13.19 20.20
C SER A 321 5.63 -13.57 19.05
N TRP A 322 6.23 -12.58 18.37
CA TRP A 322 7.18 -12.80 17.29
C TRP A 322 8.61 -12.67 17.79
N ARG A 323 8.88 -11.91 18.85
CA ARG A 323 10.23 -11.79 19.42
C ARG A 323 10.83 -13.16 19.75
N GLU A 324 10.05 -14.05 20.38
CA GLU A 324 10.44 -15.42 20.72
C GLU A 324 10.83 -16.29 19.51
N ILE A 325 10.36 -15.92 18.32
CA ILE A 325 10.55 -16.69 17.07
C ILE A 325 11.64 -16.08 16.18
N VAL A 326 11.93 -14.79 16.37
CA VAL A 326 12.76 -13.96 15.48
C VAL A 326 14.14 -13.70 16.05
N VAL A 327 14.27 -13.68 17.38
CA VAL A 327 15.53 -13.44 18.08
C VAL A 327 16.20 -14.78 18.36
N GLU A 328 17.36 -15.00 17.77
CA GLU A 328 18.23 -16.15 18.07
C GLU A 328 19.24 -15.72 19.14
N VAL A 329 19.42 -16.48 20.21
CA VAL A 329 20.47 -16.20 21.20
C VAL A 329 21.67 -17.08 20.85
N ASP A 330 22.84 -16.48 20.68
CA ASP A 330 24.06 -17.24 20.41
C ASP A 330 24.62 -17.94 21.66
N SER A 331 25.66 -18.76 21.47
CA SER A 331 26.32 -19.51 22.54
C SER A 331 26.96 -18.63 23.63
N SER A 332 27.13 -17.32 23.39
CA SER A 332 27.61 -16.33 24.34
C SER A 332 26.49 -15.57 25.06
N GLY A 333 25.22 -15.89 24.78
CA GLY A 333 24.07 -15.21 25.37
C GLY A 333 23.70 -13.88 24.69
N VAL A 334 24.29 -13.57 23.53
CA VAL A 334 24.01 -12.34 22.78
C VAL A 334 22.85 -12.57 21.82
N GLU A 335 21.84 -11.70 21.88
CA GLU A 335 20.71 -11.71 20.94
C GLU A 335 21.20 -11.34 19.52
N LYS A 336 20.94 -12.22 18.56
CA LYS A 336 21.19 -12.05 17.12
C LYS A 336 19.87 -12.05 16.37
N LEU A 337 19.65 -11.03 15.54
CA LEU A 337 18.53 -10.98 14.61
C LEU A 337 18.99 -11.27 13.20
N THR A 338 18.29 -12.20 12.54
CA THR A 338 18.52 -12.47 11.12
C THR A 338 17.88 -11.37 10.27
N GLY A 339 18.64 -10.77 9.34
CA GLY A 339 18.15 -9.66 8.50
C GLY A 339 16.99 -10.02 7.56
N SER A 340 16.76 -11.32 7.33
CA SER A 340 15.61 -11.83 6.56
C SER A 340 14.28 -11.77 7.33
N ILE A 341 14.34 -11.73 8.66
CA ILE A 341 13.19 -11.98 9.53
C ILE A 341 12.50 -10.68 9.94
N MET A 342 13.27 -9.60 10.16
CA MET A 342 12.72 -8.28 10.49
C MET A 342 11.76 -7.75 9.39
N LYS A 343 11.98 -8.18 8.13
CA LYS A 343 11.19 -7.82 6.95
C LYS A 343 9.74 -8.34 6.97
N LEU A 344 9.41 -9.34 7.80
CA LEU A 344 8.08 -9.97 7.84
C LEU A 344 7.18 -9.48 8.97
N ALA A 345 7.76 -8.98 10.06
CA ALA A 345 7.15 -9.14 11.36
C ALA A 345 6.28 -7.96 11.83
N ARG A 346 6.10 -6.91 10.99
CA ARG A 346 5.26 -5.75 11.34
C ARG A 346 4.03 -5.51 10.46
N PHE A 347 3.87 -6.21 9.34
CA PHE A 347 2.76 -5.94 8.41
C PHE A 347 1.44 -6.63 8.78
N LYS A 348 1.35 -7.24 9.98
CA LYS A 348 0.11 -7.77 10.53
C LYS A 348 -0.40 -6.80 11.60
N HIS A 349 -0.70 -5.55 11.19
CA HIS A 349 -1.80 -4.71 11.69
C HIS A 349 -1.96 -3.44 10.87
#